data_AF-A0A9E2BI78-F1
#
_entry.id   AF-A0A9E2BI78-F1
#
_cell.length_a   1.000
_cell.length_b   1.000
_cell.length_c   1.000
_cell.angle_alpha   90.00
_cell.angle_beta   90.00
_cell.angle_gamma   90.00
#
_symmetry.space_group_name_H-M   'P 1'
#
loop_
_entity.id
_entity.type
_entity.pdbx_description
1 polymer ?
#
loop_
_entity_poly.entity_id
_entity_poly.type
_entity_poly.pdbx_seq_one_letter_code
_entity_poly.pdbx_strand_id
1 'polypeptide(L)'
;MKKFTLVIAVFLLTRILDGISTYIVTPDLAAEANPLHSVFQLGWAGLFVANLTIISLCAYASYLYYTKPQPISDFEAGLDYKNFISVYFFKEKGKFYKIFYTIPTNARAWIALGHIMTLSLTLYGAVILINNTSAYYHINNIQGLWYDLHVVLWKYHLTYGLLIPTVLGTTFVFFRYEFKKYKNQQLLAL
;
A
#
# COMPACT_ATOMS: atom_id res chain seq x y z
N MET A 1 -11.52 13.86 -9.17
CA MET A 1 -10.22 14.42 -9.61
C MET A 1 -9.36 14.97 -8.47
N LYS A 2 -9.77 15.99 -7.70
CA LYS A 2 -8.93 16.55 -6.62
C LYS A 2 -8.37 15.51 -5.62
N LYS A 3 -9.20 14.55 -5.18
CA LYS A 3 -8.77 13.45 -4.29
C LYS A 3 -7.70 12.55 -4.91
N PHE A 4 -7.87 12.19 -6.19
CA PHE A 4 -6.89 11.39 -6.93
C PHE A 4 -5.55 12.12 -7.04
N THR A 5 -5.57 13.38 -7.46
CA THR A 5 -4.35 14.19 -7.60
C THR A 5 -3.59 14.28 -6.28
N LEU A 6 -4.29 14.50 -5.16
CA LEU A 6 -3.68 14.52 -3.84
C LEU A 6 -3.06 13.16 -3.47
N VAL A 7 -3.80 12.06 -3.62
CA VAL A 7 -3.31 10.71 -3.30
C VAL A 7 -2.06 10.38 -4.11
N ILE A 8 -2.07 10.64 -5.42
CA ILE A 8 -0.91 10.36 -6.27
C ILE A 8 0.26 11.30 -5.97
N ALA A 9 0.01 12.58 -5.71
CA ALA A 9 1.08 13.51 -5.35
C ALA A 9 1.80 13.07 -4.06
N VAL A 10 1.04 12.70 -3.02
CA VAL A 10 1.63 12.20 -1.76
C VAL A 10 2.31 10.85 -1.98
N PHE A 11 1.69 9.93 -2.73
CA PHE A 11 2.29 8.64 -3.06
C PHE A 11 3.65 8.80 -3.76
N LEU A 12 3.71 9.59 -4.84
CA LEU A 12 4.95 9.84 -5.58
C LEU A 12 6.00 10.54 -4.71
N LEU A 13 5.59 11.53 -3.91
CA LEU A 13 6.49 12.21 -2.97
C LEU A 13 7.12 11.22 -2.00
N THR A 14 6.32 10.33 -1.39
CA THR A 14 6.86 9.32 -0.46
C THR A 14 7.83 8.35 -1.15
N ARG A 15 7.59 7.99 -2.41
CA ARG A 15 8.51 7.11 -3.17
C ARG A 15 9.82 7.78 -3.54
N ILE A 16 9.78 9.06 -3.89
CA ILE A 16 10.98 9.85 -4.17
C ILE A 16 11.81 10.02 -2.89
N LEU A 17 11.16 10.39 -1.77
CA LEU A 17 11.83 10.56 -0.48
C LEU A 17 12.41 9.25 0.05
N ASP A 18 11.71 8.14 -0.12
CA ASP A 18 12.18 6.78 0.17
C ASP A 18 13.50 6.51 -0.57
N GLY A 19 13.52 6.61 -1.90
CA GLY A 19 14.73 6.40 -2.70
C GLY A 19 15.89 7.35 -2.34
N ILE A 20 15.62 8.64 -2.14
CA ILE A 20 16.65 9.62 -1.72
C ILE A 20 17.22 9.24 -0.35
N SER A 21 16.36 8.98 0.63
CA SER A 21 16.79 8.68 2.00
C SER A 21 17.57 7.37 2.08
N THR A 22 17.20 6.35 1.30
CA THR A 22 17.96 5.10 1.19
C THR A 22 19.33 5.34 0.58
N TYR A 23 19.44 6.15 -0.49
CA TYR A 23 20.73 6.47 -1.10
C TYR A 23 21.67 7.21 -0.13
N ILE A 24 21.14 8.11 0.69
CA ILE A 24 21.92 8.83 1.71
C ILE A 24 22.45 7.87 2.79
N VAL A 25 21.65 6.90 3.22
CA VAL A 25 22.00 5.98 4.32
C VAL A 25 22.90 4.83 3.84
N THR A 26 22.66 4.30 2.65
CA THR A 26 23.37 3.11 2.12
C THR A 26 23.60 3.25 0.61
N PRO A 27 24.52 4.13 0.17
CA PRO A 27 24.74 4.41 -1.26
C PRO A 27 25.23 3.18 -2.05
N ASP A 28 25.85 2.21 -1.38
CA ASP A 28 26.29 0.94 -1.94
C ASP A 28 25.29 -0.21 -1.74
N LEU A 29 24.14 0.08 -1.13
CA LEU A 29 23.08 -0.89 -0.74
C LEU A 29 23.51 -1.98 0.25
N ALA A 30 24.69 -1.88 0.87
CA ALA A 30 25.20 -2.92 1.76
C ALA A 30 24.31 -3.21 2.99
N ALA A 31 23.52 -2.22 3.44
CA ALA A 31 22.58 -2.36 4.55
C ALA A 31 21.12 -2.60 4.11
N GLU A 32 20.86 -2.73 2.80
CA GLU A 32 19.52 -2.87 2.25
C GLU A 32 19.00 -4.30 2.40
N ALA A 33 17.89 -4.47 3.14
CA ALA A 33 17.31 -5.80 3.34
C ALA A 33 16.31 -6.20 2.23
N ASN A 34 15.98 -5.30 1.30
CA ASN A 34 15.08 -5.59 0.19
C ASN A 34 15.56 -6.84 -0.58
N PRO A 35 14.73 -7.90 -0.71
CA PRO A 35 15.10 -9.16 -1.36
C PRO A 35 15.65 -9.00 -2.77
N LEU A 36 15.24 -7.97 -3.52
CA LEU A 36 15.79 -7.67 -4.84
C LEU A 36 17.30 -7.44 -4.80
N HIS A 37 17.81 -6.81 -3.75
CA HIS A 37 19.24 -6.65 -3.54
C HIS A 37 19.83 -7.79 -2.69
N SER A 38 19.25 -8.05 -1.51
CA SER A 38 19.82 -8.99 -0.54
C SER A 38 19.82 -10.46 -0.99
N VAL A 39 18.93 -10.85 -1.90
CA VAL A 39 18.85 -12.21 -2.45
C VAL A 39 19.27 -12.25 -3.92
N PHE A 40 18.76 -11.33 -4.74
CA PHE A 40 19.01 -11.32 -6.19
C PHE A 40 20.20 -10.46 -6.62
N GLN A 41 20.87 -9.78 -5.68
CA GLN A 41 22.07 -8.95 -5.93
C GLN A 41 21.85 -7.87 -6.99
N LEU A 42 20.61 -7.42 -7.18
CA LEU A 42 20.31 -6.32 -8.08
C LEU A 42 20.79 -5.02 -7.45
N GLY A 43 21.60 -4.25 -8.18
CA GLY A 43 22.01 -2.91 -7.76
C GLY A 43 20.89 -1.88 -7.91
N TRP A 44 21.24 -0.60 -7.78
CA TRP A 44 20.32 0.53 -7.92
C TRP A 44 19.46 0.50 -9.19
N ALA A 45 20.03 0.08 -10.32
CA ALA A 45 19.29 -0.02 -11.56
C ALA A 45 18.10 -0.99 -11.46
N GLY A 46 18.31 -2.17 -10.85
CA GLY A 46 17.23 -3.14 -10.67
C GLY A 46 16.18 -2.66 -9.67
N LEU A 47 16.61 -2.02 -8.57
CA LEU A 47 15.69 -1.41 -7.61
C LEU A 47 14.86 -0.28 -8.25
N PHE A 48 15.47 0.54 -9.10
CA PHE A 48 14.79 1.62 -9.80
C PHE A 48 13.75 1.09 -10.77
N VAL A 49 14.09 0.09 -11.60
CA VAL A 49 13.17 -0.53 -12.56
C VAL A 49 11.98 -1.19 -11.84
N ALA A 50 12.24 -1.92 -10.75
CA ALA A 50 11.19 -2.54 -9.95
C ALA A 50 10.26 -1.50 -9.33
N ASN A 51 10.81 -0.45 -8.71
CA ASN A 51 10.02 0.63 -8.12
C ASN A 51 9.20 1.36 -9.17
N LEU A 52 9.79 1.73 -10.32
CA LEU A 52 9.08 2.40 -11.40
C LEU A 52 7.90 1.56 -11.88
N THR A 53 8.09 0.24 -12.04
CA THR A 53 7.03 -0.69 -12.45
C THR A 53 5.88 -0.71 -11.43
N ILE A 54 6.19 -0.87 -10.13
CA ILE A 54 5.18 -0.89 -9.06
C ILE A 54 4.45 0.44 -8.97
N ILE A 55 5.19 1.56 -9.04
CA ILE A 55 4.64 2.92 -8.99
C ILE A 55 3.66 3.14 -10.14
N SER A 56 4.04 2.78 -11.37
CA SER A 56 3.19 2.91 -12.55
C SER A 56 1.92 2.08 -12.44
N LEU A 57 2.02 0.82 -11.99
CA LEU A 57 0.85 -0.05 -11.80
C LEU A 57 -0.10 0.49 -10.72
N CYS A 58 0.43 0.93 -9.58
CA CYS A 58 -0.34 1.51 -8.48
C CYS A 58 -1.03 2.82 -8.90
N ALA A 59 -0.28 3.72 -9.56
CA ALA A 59 -0.82 4.98 -10.04
C ALA A 59 -1.92 4.77 -11.08
N TYR A 60 -1.73 3.83 -12.00
CA TYR A 60 -2.73 3.48 -13.00
C TYR A 60 -3.99 2.87 -12.37
N ALA A 61 -3.85 1.91 -11.45
CA ALA A 61 -4.99 1.34 -10.75
C ALA A 61 -5.76 2.40 -9.93
N SER A 62 -5.05 3.28 -9.23
CA SER A 62 -5.65 4.43 -8.54
C SER A 62 -6.36 5.39 -9.49
N TYR A 63 -5.78 5.66 -10.67
CA TYR A 63 -6.42 6.46 -11.71
C TYR A 63 -7.75 5.82 -12.15
N LEU A 64 -7.73 4.52 -12.46
CA LEU A 64 -8.94 3.77 -12.82
C LEU A 64 -9.99 3.79 -11.71
N TYR A 65 -9.56 3.66 -10.44
CA TYR A 65 -10.46 3.68 -9.28
C TYR A 65 -11.23 4.99 -9.16
N TYR A 66 -10.57 6.13 -9.39
CA TYR A 66 -11.21 7.45 -9.25
C TYR A 66 -11.94 7.94 -10.50
N THR A 67 -11.59 7.43 -11.69
CA THR A 67 -12.13 7.95 -12.97
C THR A 67 -13.17 7.03 -13.60
N LYS A 68 -13.03 5.71 -13.44
CA LYS A 68 -14.01 4.77 -14.00
C LYS A 68 -15.12 4.50 -13.00
N PRO A 69 -16.40 4.57 -13.41
CA PRO A 69 -17.50 4.09 -12.58
C PRO A 69 -17.23 2.66 -12.12
N GLN A 70 -17.31 2.44 -10.82
CA GLN A 70 -17.34 1.11 -10.22
C GLN A 70 -18.76 0.89 -9.69
N PRO A 71 -19.75 0.58 -10.57
CA PRO A 71 -21.14 0.52 -10.17
C PRO A 71 -21.34 -0.60 -9.15
N ILE A 72 -21.55 -0.19 -7.90
CA ILE A 72 -21.97 -1.08 -6.82
C ILE A 72 -23.50 -1.26 -6.84
N SER A 73 -24.20 -0.50 -7.69
CA SER A 73 -25.63 -0.65 -7.98
C SER A 73 -26.00 -2.03 -8.49
N ASP A 74 -25.08 -2.71 -9.16
CA ASP A 74 -25.32 -4.05 -9.72
C ASP A 74 -25.28 -5.14 -8.64
N PHE A 75 -24.99 -4.77 -7.38
CA PHE A 75 -24.97 -5.71 -6.28
C PHE A 75 -26.38 -5.91 -5.76
N GLU A 76 -26.74 -7.17 -5.53
CA GLU A 76 -28.00 -7.53 -4.90
C GLU A 76 -28.20 -6.76 -3.59
N ALA A 77 -29.43 -6.33 -3.30
CA ALA A 77 -29.76 -5.63 -2.06
C ALA A 77 -29.53 -6.51 -0.82
N GLY A 78 -29.30 -5.88 0.33
CA GLY A 78 -29.27 -6.58 1.63
C GLY A 78 -28.01 -7.41 1.93
N LEU A 79 -26.95 -7.34 1.11
CA LEU A 79 -25.68 -8.01 1.43
C LEU A 79 -25.11 -7.59 2.79
N ASP A 80 -24.72 -8.58 3.59
CA ASP A 80 -23.85 -8.37 4.74
C ASP A 80 -22.40 -8.06 4.29
N TYR A 81 -21.54 -7.71 5.25
CA TYR A 81 -20.17 -7.28 4.95
C TYR A 81 -19.32 -8.37 4.26
N LYS A 82 -19.44 -9.64 4.66
CA LYS A 82 -18.64 -10.73 4.09
C LYS A 82 -19.12 -11.07 2.68
N ASN A 83 -20.43 -11.08 2.48
CA ASN A 83 -21.05 -11.31 1.17
C ASN A 83 -20.78 -10.14 0.21
N PHE A 84 -20.77 -8.90 0.70
CA PHE A 84 -20.34 -7.74 -0.08
C PHE A 84 -18.92 -7.92 -0.61
N ILE A 85 -17.95 -8.27 0.25
CA ILE A 85 -16.57 -8.49 -0.18
C ILE A 85 -16.48 -9.70 -1.14
N SER A 86 -17.22 -10.77 -0.87
CA SER A 86 -17.25 -11.95 -1.76
C SER A 86 -17.70 -11.59 -3.17
N VAL A 87 -18.79 -10.83 -3.30
CA VAL A 87 -19.30 -10.35 -4.60
C VAL A 87 -18.32 -9.36 -5.23
N TYR A 88 -17.68 -8.50 -4.42
CA TYR A 88 -16.66 -7.57 -4.90
C TYR A 88 -15.49 -8.29 -5.59
N PHE A 89 -14.97 -9.35 -4.98
CA PHE A 89 -13.83 -10.12 -5.49
C PHE A 89 -14.19 -11.15 -6.56
N PHE A 90 -15.31 -11.84 -6.39
CA PHE A 90 -15.61 -13.07 -7.12
C PHE A 90 -16.95 -13.05 -7.87
N LYS A 91 -17.75 -12.00 -7.73
CA LYS A 91 -19.14 -11.92 -8.25
C LYS A 91 -20.07 -13.00 -7.67
N GLU A 92 -19.66 -13.67 -6.60
CA GLU A 92 -20.40 -14.76 -5.95
C GLU A 92 -20.51 -14.52 -4.44
N LYS A 93 -21.67 -14.86 -3.85
CA LYS A 93 -21.87 -14.84 -2.39
C LYS A 93 -21.19 -16.04 -1.72
N GLY A 94 -20.93 -15.93 -0.42
CA GLY A 94 -20.38 -17.02 0.40
C GLY A 94 -18.93 -17.40 0.09
N LYS A 95 -18.24 -16.67 -0.80
CA LYS A 95 -16.86 -16.95 -1.21
C LYS A 95 -15.79 -16.14 -0.47
N PHE A 96 -16.10 -15.55 0.68
CA PHE A 96 -15.17 -14.69 1.43
C PHE A 96 -13.85 -15.41 1.76
N TYR A 97 -13.92 -16.70 2.10
CA TYR A 97 -12.74 -17.52 2.40
C TYR A 97 -11.78 -17.65 1.21
N LYS A 98 -12.25 -17.53 -0.05
CA LYS A 98 -11.39 -17.60 -1.25
C LYS A 98 -10.37 -16.46 -1.32
N ILE A 99 -10.59 -15.34 -0.62
CA ILE A 99 -9.66 -14.19 -0.63
C ILE A 99 -8.25 -14.59 -0.17
N PHE A 100 -8.13 -15.58 0.70
CA PHE A 100 -6.86 -15.99 1.28
C PHE A 100 -6.01 -16.89 0.37
N TYR A 101 -6.58 -17.46 -0.68
CA TYR A 101 -5.88 -18.46 -1.51
C TYR A 101 -6.24 -18.42 -3.00
N THR A 102 -7.16 -17.56 -3.42
CA THR A 102 -7.60 -17.44 -4.82
C THR A 102 -7.43 -16.01 -5.30
N ILE A 103 -6.94 -15.87 -6.52
CA ILE A 103 -6.82 -14.60 -7.23
C ILE A 103 -8.22 -14.05 -7.56
N PRO A 104 -8.46 -12.72 -7.49
CA PRO A 104 -9.76 -12.14 -7.84
C PRO A 104 -10.13 -12.41 -9.30
N THR A 105 -11.39 -12.81 -9.53
CA THR A 105 -11.94 -12.99 -10.88
C THR A 105 -12.61 -11.72 -11.41
N ASN A 106 -12.87 -10.74 -10.54
CA ASN A 106 -13.47 -9.46 -10.91
C ASN A 106 -12.40 -8.39 -11.16
N ALA A 107 -12.44 -7.75 -12.35
CA ALA A 107 -11.55 -6.64 -12.69
C ALA A 107 -11.62 -5.46 -11.70
N ARG A 108 -12.79 -5.22 -11.10
CA ARG A 108 -12.97 -4.21 -10.04
C ARG A 108 -12.09 -4.49 -8.83
N ALA A 109 -11.95 -5.76 -8.46
CA ALA A 109 -11.12 -6.15 -7.33
C ALA A 109 -9.64 -5.88 -7.61
N TRP A 110 -9.16 -6.10 -8.84
CA TRP A 110 -7.81 -5.72 -9.24
C TRP A 110 -7.55 -4.21 -9.15
N ILE A 111 -8.49 -3.41 -9.63
CA ILE A 111 -8.42 -1.94 -9.52
C ILE A 111 -8.37 -1.51 -8.04
N ALA A 112 -9.24 -2.11 -7.20
CA ALA A 112 -9.25 -1.85 -5.77
C ALA A 112 -7.96 -2.26 -5.08
N LEU A 113 -7.42 -3.44 -5.38
CA LEU A 113 -6.14 -3.92 -4.82
C LEU A 113 -5.00 -2.97 -5.18
N GLY A 114 -4.89 -2.53 -6.44
CA GLY A 114 -3.85 -1.57 -6.82
C GLY A 114 -4.02 -0.21 -6.14
N HIS A 115 -5.26 0.25 -5.93
CA HIS A 115 -5.51 1.47 -5.16
C HIS A 115 -5.19 1.30 -3.66
N ILE A 116 -5.57 0.18 -3.05
CA ILE A 116 -5.21 -0.18 -1.68
C ILE A 116 -3.68 -0.17 -1.55
N MET A 117 -2.97 -0.85 -2.43
CA MET A 117 -1.50 -0.86 -2.43
C MET A 117 -0.90 0.54 -2.56
N THR A 118 -1.51 1.43 -3.34
CA THR A 118 -1.09 2.85 -3.41
C THR A 118 -1.18 3.50 -2.02
N LEU A 119 -2.29 3.32 -1.32
CA LEU A 119 -2.48 3.86 0.03
C LEU A 119 -1.53 3.21 1.05
N SER A 120 -1.40 1.88 1.02
CA SER A 120 -0.52 1.14 1.92
C SER A 120 0.93 1.58 1.76
N LEU A 121 1.42 1.66 0.52
CA LEU A 121 2.79 2.07 0.23
C LEU A 121 3.00 3.54 0.57
N THR A 122 2.00 4.41 0.42
CA THR A 122 2.11 5.81 0.86
C THR A 122 2.36 5.90 2.36
N LEU A 123 1.55 5.21 3.17
CA LEU A 123 1.74 5.17 4.62
C LEU A 123 3.05 4.50 5.01
N TYR A 124 3.39 3.40 4.35
CA TYR A 124 4.63 2.68 4.60
C TYR A 124 5.87 3.50 4.24
N GLY A 125 5.79 4.35 3.21
CA GLY A 125 6.88 5.26 2.85
C GLY A 125 7.22 6.24 3.97
N ALA A 126 6.24 6.66 4.78
CA ALA A 126 6.52 7.47 5.96
C ALA A 126 7.28 6.68 7.05
N VAL A 127 6.96 5.39 7.21
CA VAL A 127 7.69 4.50 8.13
C VAL A 127 9.14 4.31 7.68
N ILE A 128 9.37 4.09 6.38
CA ILE A 128 10.72 3.99 5.82
C ILE A 128 11.48 5.32 6.00
N LEU A 129 10.84 6.46 5.75
CA LEU A 129 11.48 7.76 5.93
C LEU A 129 11.93 7.97 7.39
N ILE A 130 11.10 7.60 8.38
CA ILE A 130 11.45 7.63 9.80
C ILE A 130 12.64 6.70 10.07
N ASN A 131 12.63 5.50 9.53
CA ASN A 131 13.73 4.53 9.68
C ASN A 131 15.05 5.04 9.06
N ASN A 132 15.01 5.62 7.87
CA ASN A 132 16.22 6.11 7.21
C ASN A 132 16.72 7.39 7.88
N THR A 133 15.82 8.24 8.37
CA THR A 133 16.20 9.40 9.19
C THR A 133 16.88 8.93 10.48
N SER A 134 16.32 7.94 11.17
CA SER A 134 16.95 7.40 12.40
C SER A 134 18.31 6.76 12.10
N ALA A 135 18.42 6.00 11.02
CA ALA A 135 19.68 5.39 10.57
C ALA A 135 20.76 6.44 10.26
N TYR A 136 20.40 7.54 9.58
CA TYR A 136 21.33 8.63 9.29
C TYR A 136 21.93 9.21 10.57
N TYR A 137 21.11 9.51 11.58
CA TYR A 137 21.60 10.03 12.87
C TYR A 137 22.49 9.01 13.59
N HIS A 138 22.14 7.72 13.52
CA HIS A 138 22.93 6.67 14.11
C HIS A 138 24.31 6.51 13.47
N ILE A 139 24.38 6.44 12.13
CA ILE A 139 25.62 6.30 11.36
C ILE A 139 26.57 7.48 11.61
N ASN A 140 26.02 8.70 11.71
CA ASN A 140 26.80 9.90 11.98
C ASN A 140 27.05 10.16 13.47
N ASN A 141 26.67 9.22 14.35
CA ASN A 141 26.83 9.30 15.80
C ASN A 141 26.25 10.59 16.42
N ILE A 142 25.14 11.08 15.87
CA ILE A 142 24.45 12.27 16.34
C ILE A 142 23.45 11.84 17.42
N GLN A 143 23.85 11.98 18.69
CA GLN A 143 23.02 11.57 19.82
C GLN A 143 21.69 12.33 19.90
N GLY A 144 20.64 11.65 20.36
CA GLY A 144 19.30 12.20 20.54
C GLY A 144 18.20 11.22 20.16
N LEU A 145 16.95 11.70 20.13
CA LEU A 145 15.76 10.87 19.88
C LEU A 145 15.87 9.97 18.65
N TRP A 146 16.38 10.50 17.53
CA TRP A 146 16.51 9.74 16.28
C TRP A 146 17.56 8.63 16.38
N TYR A 147 18.63 8.84 17.13
CA TYR A 147 19.64 7.82 17.40
C TYR A 147 19.04 6.66 18.19
N ASP A 148 18.35 6.97 19.30
CA ASP A 148 17.73 5.95 20.16
C ASP A 148 16.61 5.20 19.42
N LEU A 149 15.86 5.90 18.58
CA LEU A 149 14.82 5.31 17.74
C LEU A 149 15.40 4.29 16.76
N HIS A 150 16.56 4.54 16.17
CA HIS A 150 17.21 3.58 15.27
C HIS A 150 17.53 2.27 15.97
N VAL A 151 18.10 2.35 17.18
CA VAL A 151 18.43 1.17 18.00
C VAL A 151 17.18 0.31 18.22
N VAL A 152 16.04 0.92 18.54
CA VAL A 152 14.78 0.20 18.75
C VAL A 152 14.24 -0.37 17.43
N LEU A 153 14.14 0.44 16.38
CA LEU A 153 13.58 0.00 15.08
C LEU A 153 14.38 -1.14 14.46
N TRP A 154 15.71 -1.03 14.51
CA TRP A 154 16.63 -2.03 13.96
C TRP A 154 16.64 -3.31 14.79
N LYS A 155 16.77 -3.21 16.13
CA LYS A 155 16.82 -4.35 17.05
C LYS A 155 15.61 -5.28 16.92
N TYR A 156 14.44 -4.72 16.64
CA TYR A 156 13.18 -5.47 16.57
C TYR A 156 12.67 -5.67 15.13
N HIS A 157 13.45 -5.28 14.12
CA HIS A 157 13.06 -5.33 12.69
C HIS A 157 11.67 -4.75 12.42
N LEU A 158 11.27 -3.74 13.21
CA LEU A 158 9.89 -3.22 13.22
C LEU A 158 9.52 -2.60 11.87
N THR A 159 10.49 -2.01 11.19
CA THR A 159 10.30 -1.34 9.91
C THR A 159 9.70 -2.28 8.86
N TYR A 160 10.20 -3.52 8.75
CA TYR A 160 9.64 -4.51 7.81
C TYR A 160 8.38 -5.17 8.35
N GLY A 161 8.32 -5.40 9.67
CA GLY A 161 7.14 -5.97 10.33
C GLY A 161 5.87 -5.12 10.17
N LEU A 162 6.01 -3.79 10.01
CA LEU A 162 4.88 -2.85 9.88
C LEU A 162 4.23 -2.83 8.49
N LEU A 163 4.86 -3.43 7.47
CA LEU A 163 4.27 -3.48 6.12
C LEU A 163 2.95 -4.26 6.11
N ILE A 164 2.94 -5.44 6.73
CA ILE A 164 1.76 -6.32 6.76
C ILE A 164 0.57 -5.64 7.49
N PRO A 165 0.72 -5.14 8.74
CA PRO A 165 -0.32 -4.37 9.40
C PRO A 165 -0.83 -3.18 8.59
N THR A 166 0.07 -2.49 7.87
CA THR A 166 -0.31 -1.33 7.03
C THR A 166 -1.19 -1.75 5.86
N VAL A 167 -0.84 -2.83 5.17
CA VAL A 167 -1.66 -3.41 4.08
C VAL A 167 -3.01 -3.90 4.61
N LEU A 168 -3.02 -4.64 5.71
CA LEU A 168 -4.26 -5.13 6.32
C LEU A 168 -5.17 -3.99 6.80
N GLY A 169 -4.59 -2.99 7.46
CA GLY A 169 -5.31 -1.83 7.97
C GLY A 169 -5.93 -0.99 6.85
N THR A 170 -5.17 -0.69 5.80
CA THR A 170 -5.68 0.03 4.63
C THR A 170 -6.74 -0.77 3.87
N THR A 171 -6.56 -2.08 3.72
CA THR A 171 -7.57 -2.98 3.14
C THR A 171 -8.87 -2.94 3.95
N PHE A 172 -8.78 -3.03 5.28
CA PHE A 172 -9.93 -2.98 6.17
C PHE A 172 -10.67 -1.64 6.06
N VAL A 173 -9.95 -0.51 6.14
CA VAL A 173 -10.53 0.83 6.02
C VAL A 173 -11.20 1.02 4.66
N PHE A 174 -10.56 0.55 3.57
CA PHE A 174 -11.11 0.61 2.22
C PHE A 174 -12.45 -0.13 2.11
N PHE A 175 -12.51 -1.40 2.51
CA PHE A 175 -13.74 -2.18 2.38
C PHE A 175 -14.85 -1.70 3.32
N ARG A 176 -14.50 -1.14 4.49
CA ARG A 176 -15.48 -0.47 5.36
C ARG A 176 -16.09 0.75 4.70
N TYR A 177 -15.28 1.56 4.02
CA TYR A 177 -15.75 2.71 3.25
C TYR A 177 -16.66 2.29 2.09
N GLU A 178 -16.22 1.33 1.27
CA GLU A 178 -16.98 0.85 0.13
C GLU A 178 -18.30 0.18 0.55
N PHE A 179 -18.31 -0.57 1.66
CA PHE A 179 -19.54 -1.15 2.20
C PHE A 179 -20.53 -0.10 2.70
N LYS A 180 -20.04 0.99 3.33
CA LYS A 180 -20.89 2.12 3.74
C LYS A 180 -21.49 2.80 2.51
N LYS A 181 -20.71 3.00 1.45
CA LYS A 181 -21.18 3.57 0.18
C LYS A 181 -22.26 2.69 -0.45
N TYR A 182 -22.05 1.38 -0.49
CA TYR A 182 -23.05 0.40 -0.94
C TYR A 182 -24.37 0.54 -0.17
N LYS A 183 -24.33 0.53 1.17
CA LYS A 183 -25.55 0.70 1.98
C LYS A 183 -26.29 2.00 1.71
N ASN A 184 -25.56 3.10 1.57
CA ASN A 184 -26.17 4.40 1.28
C ASN A 184 -26.86 4.43 -0.10
N GLN A 185 -26.29 3.76 -1.11
CA GLN A 185 -26.90 3.66 -2.43
C GLN A 185 -28.20 2.85 -2.40
N GLN A 186 -28.24 1.77 -1.62
CA GLN A 186 -29.45 0.96 -1.44
C GLN A 186 -30.57 1.76 -0.74
N LEU A 187 -30.24 2.61 0.24
CA LEU A 187 -31.21 3.47 0.91
C LEU A 187 -31.82 4.54 -0.01
N LEU A 188 -31.05 5.05 -0.98
CA LEU A 188 -31.51 6.06 -1.95
C LEU A 188 -32.35 5.46 -3.09
N ALA A 189 -32.37 4.13 -3.22
CA ALA A 189 -33.14 3.42 -4.23
C ALA A 189 -34.51 2.93 -3.73
N LEU A 190 -34.81 3.14 -2.45
CA LEU A 190 -36.11 2.89 -1.80
C LEU A 190 -36.91 4.19 -1.74
#